data_AF-A0A916ZJY6-F1
#
_entry.id   AF-A0A916ZJY6-F1
#
_cell.length_a   1.000
_cell.length_b   1.000
_cell.length_c   1.000
_cell.angle_alpha   90.00
_cell.angle_beta   90.00
_cell.angle_gamma   90.00
#
_symmetry.space_group_name_H-M   'P 1'
#
loop_
_entity.id
_entity.type
_entity.pdbx_description
1 polymer ?
#
loop_
_entity_poly.entity_id
_entity_poly.type
_entity_poly.pdbx_seq_one_letter_code
_entity_poly.pdbx_strand_id
1 'polypeptide(L)'
;MGEQTKTLETIVEVIPVYGTVIKTAIPVFEFAHNFGRSTPTEQALAALQKQIDALVAALEEVNRRLDVHARRIVKIENERHVDKLMTLGRELQRIAVRILLDSADAKERTLLAFDAVALANRFLDEPDIWEWTDIGITRDFDADGNFVRDHVDIRLPDFKSHLALPLYANALMSLLVAIDMDTKGDPATVERRYDQTLDRHIAAVLTRDGWDELNDPPVTFAEMIRARITCRPFPLNKFAARGECIFGIVCENVMERRSTNIRDVTIQLADQGPSVLCTVNPDIGQSDEEDIEGEKGVLVLTELGGMMRRVRDTGSLREPFVGRFVMSPTPALAVLYGLRHDGGLDWYRQAPPGAPGTPANWQGPIRTHNGFQDYLKIFPGGGNDIYALRRDGVLQWWTHDDFNDGGPRWTGPRDITFGWTNPSILSVTPGGDRVLYRLDDSDAFGNGGLTWLRHDGVTTGVAANAWSGPLVVHSDFAKYVRLFSANEGVVYGVAADGQLMWHRHKGFRTGTNVWEGPRPVGTGWQNFRDVFATDGGVIYAQHADGTLMRYVHLGWETGVFRWIDPVPVAFGVGGYKQVITLMSRSPAPIG
;
A
#
# COMPACT_ATOMS: atom_id res chain seq x y z
N MET A 1 42.46 -33.73 -22.43
CA MET A 1 41.37 -33.55 -21.45
C MET A 1 40.26 -32.88 -22.22
N GLY A 2 39.19 -33.62 -22.56
CA GLY A 2 38.09 -33.06 -23.36
C GLY A 2 37.37 -31.97 -22.57
N GLU A 3 36.97 -30.91 -23.26
CA GLU A 3 36.23 -29.79 -22.69
C GLU A 3 34.79 -30.26 -22.38
N GLN A 4 34.26 -29.93 -21.20
CA GLN A 4 32.87 -30.24 -20.85
C GLN A 4 32.11 -28.93 -20.68
N THR A 5 30.97 -28.79 -21.37
CA THR A 5 30.04 -27.69 -21.10
C THR A 5 28.81 -28.23 -20.37
N LYS A 6 28.46 -27.61 -19.25
CA LYS A 6 27.29 -27.96 -18.44
C LYS A 6 26.19 -26.94 -18.71
N THR A 7 25.01 -27.42 -19.10
CA THR A 7 23.80 -26.62 -19.26
C THR A 7 22.72 -27.20 -18.34
N LEU A 8 22.15 -26.37 -17.48
CA LEU A 8 21.05 -26.78 -16.62
C LEU A 8 19.74 -26.38 -17.30
N GLU A 9 18.82 -27.32 -17.49
CA GLU A 9 17.44 -27.00 -17.87
C GLU A 9 16.62 -26.98 -16.59
N THR A 10 16.43 -25.80 -16.02
CA THR A 10 15.54 -25.65 -14.86
C THR A 10 14.09 -25.61 -15.35
N ILE A 11 13.17 -26.20 -14.58
CA ILE A 11 11.73 -26.06 -14.89
C ILE A 11 11.31 -24.57 -14.95
N VAL A 12 12.04 -23.70 -14.24
CA VAL A 12 11.80 -22.25 -14.17
C VAL A 12 12.13 -21.55 -15.49
N GLU A 13 13.17 -21.96 -16.21
CA GLU A 13 13.57 -21.40 -17.51
C GLU A 13 12.67 -21.85 -18.68
N VAL A 14 11.84 -22.86 -18.45
CA VAL A 14 10.84 -23.33 -19.43
C VAL A 14 9.65 -22.38 -19.52
N ILE A 15 9.52 -21.49 -18.54
CA ILE A 15 8.37 -20.63 -18.29
C ILE A 15 8.64 -19.23 -18.86
N PRO A 16 7.78 -18.68 -19.74
CA PRO A 16 8.00 -17.36 -20.31
C PRO A 16 7.94 -16.27 -19.24
N VAL A 17 9.09 -15.61 -19.01
CA VAL A 17 9.36 -14.32 -18.34
C VAL A 17 8.32 -13.92 -17.27
N TYR A 18 8.49 -14.47 -16.06
CA TYR A 18 7.66 -14.23 -14.87
C TYR A 18 7.91 -12.89 -14.14
N GLY A 19 8.85 -12.06 -14.60
CA GLY A 19 9.09 -10.70 -14.06
C GLY A 19 7.88 -9.76 -14.19
N THR A 20 6.87 -10.17 -14.96
CA THR A 20 5.60 -9.44 -15.16
C THR A 20 4.50 -9.92 -14.23
N VAL A 21 4.51 -11.18 -13.77
CA VAL A 21 3.39 -11.79 -13.04
C VAL A 21 3.37 -11.36 -11.57
N ILE A 22 4.55 -11.18 -10.96
CA ILE A 22 4.69 -10.60 -9.61
C ILE A 22 4.41 -9.09 -9.62
N LYS A 23 4.75 -8.38 -10.71
CA LYS A 23 4.34 -6.97 -10.92
C LYS A 23 2.83 -6.80 -11.13
N THR A 24 2.12 -7.83 -11.57
CA THR A 24 0.65 -7.85 -11.67
C THR A 24 -0.06 -8.43 -10.44
N ALA A 25 0.66 -8.75 -9.36
CA ALA A 25 0.03 -9.03 -8.07
C ALA A 25 -0.26 -7.74 -7.26
N ILE A 26 0.16 -6.58 -7.77
CA ILE A 26 -0.03 -5.27 -7.14
C ILE A 26 -1.32 -4.53 -7.60
N PRO A 27 -2.01 -4.87 -8.71
CA PRO A 27 -3.36 -4.35 -8.98
C PRO A 27 -4.47 -5.43 -9.01
N VAL A 28 -4.47 -6.38 -8.05
CA VAL A 28 -5.63 -7.27 -7.80
C VAL A 28 -6.54 -6.72 -6.67
N PHE A 29 -6.14 -5.63 -6.00
CA PHE A 29 -6.84 -5.08 -4.83
C PHE A 29 -7.29 -3.62 -4.97
N GLU A 30 -7.78 -3.23 -6.14
CA GLU A 30 -8.72 -2.09 -6.26
C GLU A 30 -10.19 -2.53 -6.42
N PHE A 31 -10.51 -3.81 -6.17
CA PHE A 31 -11.87 -4.33 -6.37
C PHE A 31 -12.68 -4.56 -5.08
N ALA A 32 -12.07 -4.47 -3.89
CA ALA A 32 -12.76 -4.72 -2.62
C ALA A 32 -13.46 -3.47 -2.00
N HIS A 33 -13.37 -2.29 -2.62
CA HIS A 33 -13.98 -1.06 -2.07
C HIS A 33 -15.22 -0.54 -2.80
N ASN A 34 -15.74 -1.24 -3.82
CA ASN A 34 -16.91 -0.77 -4.60
C ASN A 34 -17.96 -1.84 -4.86
N PHE A 35 -18.38 -2.60 -3.84
CA PHE A 35 -19.62 -3.39 -3.94
C PHE A 35 -20.81 -2.61 -3.39
N GLY A 36 -21.66 -2.12 -4.31
CA GLY A 36 -22.94 -1.51 -3.96
C GLY A 36 -23.45 -0.40 -4.89
N ARG A 37 -23.59 -0.66 -6.20
CA ARG A 37 -24.67 -0.13 -7.08
C ARG A 37 -24.55 -0.67 -8.53
N SER A 38 -25.59 -1.41 -8.95
CA SER A 38 -26.04 -1.86 -10.29
C SER A 38 -25.06 -1.87 -11.50
N THR A 39 -24.89 -3.07 -12.10
CA THR A 39 -24.12 -3.45 -13.30
C THR A 39 -24.84 -3.16 -14.64
N PRO A 40 -24.16 -3.27 -15.83
CA PRO A 40 -23.80 -4.55 -16.47
C PRO A 40 -22.26 -4.71 -16.63
N THR A 41 -21.56 -5.68 -16.03
CA THR A 41 -21.35 -7.10 -16.40
C THR A 41 -20.90 -7.42 -17.84
N GLU A 42 -19.72 -6.92 -18.25
CA GLU A 42 -18.95 -7.57 -19.34
C GLU A 42 -17.42 -7.39 -19.25
N GLN A 43 -16.90 -6.39 -18.53
CA GLN A 43 -15.45 -6.10 -18.50
C GLN A 43 -14.71 -6.53 -17.21
N ALA A 44 -15.40 -6.91 -16.14
CA ALA A 44 -14.77 -7.43 -14.92
C ALA A 44 -14.50 -8.95 -14.97
N LEU A 45 -15.21 -9.68 -15.84
CA LEU A 45 -15.02 -11.12 -16.04
C LEU A 45 -13.81 -11.42 -16.94
N ALA A 46 -13.44 -10.49 -17.83
CA ALA A 46 -12.33 -10.65 -18.77
C ALA A 46 -10.93 -10.55 -18.12
N ALA A 47 -10.79 -9.88 -16.97
CA ALA A 47 -9.49 -9.68 -16.31
C ALA A 47 -9.10 -10.88 -15.42
N LEU A 48 -10.05 -11.41 -14.65
CA LEU A 48 -9.88 -12.64 -13.84
C LEU A 48 -9.76 -13.89 -14.71
N GLN A 49 -10.54 -13.99 -15.79
CA GLN A 49 -10.42 -15.10 -16.75
C GLN A 49 -9.06 -15.09 -17.47
N LYS A 50 -8.56 -13.91 -17.86
CA LYS A 50 -7.27 -13.78 -18.57
C LYS A 50 -6.06 -14.13 -17.71
N GLN A 51 -6.09 -13.90 -16.40
CA GLN A 51 -5.01 -14.32 -15.49
C GLN A 51 -5.00 -15.83 -15.26
N ILE A 52 -6.18 -16.45 -15.16
CA ILE A 52 -6.26 -17.90 -14.92
C ILE A 52 -6.00 -18.68 -16.22
N ASP A 53 -6.46 -18.19 -17.37
CA ASP A 53 -6.13 -18.76 -18.68
C ASP A 53 -4.62 -18.70 -18.97
N ALA A 54 -3.93 -17.65 -18.50
CA ALA A 54 -2.47 -17.54 -18.62
C ALA A 54 -1.71 -18.54 -17.75
N LEU A 55 -2.23 -18.85 -16.54
CA LEU A 55 -1.66 -19.88 -15.67
C LEU A 55 -1.89 -21.29 -16.23
N VAL A 56 -3.08 -21.56 -16.76
CA VAL A 56 -3.44 -22.82 -17.43
C VAL A 56 -2.59 -23.01 -18.70
N ALA A 57 -2.42 -21.98 -19.52
CA ALA A 57 -1.59 -22.03 -20.73
C ALA A 57 -0.09 -22.19 -20.41
N ALA A 58 0.40 -21.62 -19.31
CA ALA A 58 1.77 -21.83 -18.85
C ALA A 58 2.00 -23.29 -18.41
N LEU A 59 1.02 -23.90 -17.75
CA LEU A 59 1.04 -25.31 -17.35
C LEU A 59 0.97 -26.27 -18.56
N GLU A 60 0.21 -25.92 -19.60
CA GLU A 60 0.15 -26.66 -20.87
C GLU A 60 1.47 -26.59 -21.68
N GLU A 61 2.19 -25.46 -21.65
CA GLU A 61 3.47 -25.31 -22.34
C GLU A 61 4.61 -26.07 -21.64
N VAL A 62 4.57 -26.19 -20.31
CA VAL A 62 5.49 -27.05 -19.54
C VAL A 62 5.35 -28.52 -19.95
N ASN A 63 4.11 -29.00 -20.14
CA ASN A 63 3.81 -30.37 -20.56
C ASN A 63 4.39 -30.68 -21.97
N ARG A 64 4.42 -29.68 -22.86
CA ARG A 64 4.87 -29.82 -24.25
C ARG A 64 6.39 -30.00 -24.40
N ARG A 65 7.21 -29.61 -23.41
CA ARG A 65 8.68 -29.48 -23.55
C ARG A 65 9.53 -30.64 -23.02
N LEU A 66 8.93 -31.75 -22.60
CA LEU A 66 9.67 -32.91 -22.06
C LEU A 66 9.76 -34.09 -23.05
N ASP A 67 10.95 -34.38 -23.61
CA ASP A 67 11.38 -35.71 -24.13
C ASP A 67 12.91 -35.76 -24.40
N VAL A 68 13.74 -36.79 -24.11
CA VAL A 68 13.56 -38.27 -24.16
C VAL A 68 14.21 -39.02 -22.97
N HIS A 69 13.56 -40.13 -22.60
CA HIS A 69 13.91 -41.25 -21.70
C HIS A 69 14.33 -40.98 -20.25
N ALA A 70 15.39 -40.22 -19.95
CA ALA A 70 15.59 -39.69 -18.58
C ALA A 70 14.53 -38.62 -18.28
N ARG A 71 14.13 -37.89 -19.33
CA ARG A 71 13.03 -36.93 -19.29
C ARG A 71 11.68 -37.58 -18.99
N ARG A 72 11.48 -38.89 -19.24
CA ARG A 72 10.17 -39.54 -19.10
C ARG A 72 9.74 -39.74 -17.65
N ILE A 73 10.68 -40.07 -16.75
CA ILE A 73 10.39 -40.25 -15.31
C ILE A 73 10.12 -38.89 -14.66
N VAL A 74 11.03 -37.93 -14.88
CA VAL A 74 10.86 -36.53 -14.43
C VAL A 74 9.60 -35.90 -15.02
N LYS A 75 9.27 -36.23 -16.28
CA LYS A 75 8.02 -35.82 -16.93
C LYS A 75 6.80 -36.39 -16.26
N ILE A 76 6.73 -37.69 -16.01
CA ILE A 76 5.55 -38.31 -15.36
C ILE A 76 5.34 -37.71 -13.96
N GLU A 77 6.41 -37.44 -13.22
CA GLU A 77 6.35 -36.81 -11.90
C GLU A 77 5.87 -35.35 -11.99
N ASN A 78 6.55 -34.51 -12.79
CA ASN A 78 6.17 -33.11 -12.96
C ASN A 78 4.79 -32.93 -13.64
N GLU A 79 4.39 -33.79 -14.58
CA GLU A 79 3.05 -33.84 -15.18
C GLU A 79 1.98 -34.08 -14.11
N ARG A 80 2.25 -35.00 -13.17
CA ARG A 80 1.33 -35.24 -12.05
C ARG A 80 1.18 -34.01 -11.17
N HIS A 81 2.26 -33.28 -10.89
CA HIS A 81 2.19 -32.02 -10.13
C HIS A 81 1.42 -30.95 -10.91
N VAL A 82 1.66 -30.84 -12.22
CA VAL A 82 0.92 -29.93 -13.12
C VAL A 82 -0.58 -30.27 -13.13
N ASP A 83 -0.96 -31.53 -13.27
CA ASP A 83 -2.36 -31.97 -13.28
C ASP A 83 -3.09 -31.65 -11.97
N LYS A 84 -2.38 -31.79 -10.84
CA LYS A 84 -2.87 -31.37 -9.52
C LYS A 84 -3.11 -29.87 -9.48
N LEU A 85 -2.12 -29.06 -9.88
CA LEU A 85 -2.25 -27.60 -9.90
C LEU A 85 -3.35 -27.12 -10.86
N MET A 86 -3.52 -27.76 -12.02
CA MET A 86 -4.62 -27.49 -12.96
C MET A 86 -5.99 -27.79 -12.34
N THR A 87 -6.07 -28.85 -11.54
CA THR A 87 -7.30 -29.21 -10.83
C THR A 87 -7.62 -28.19 -9.74
N LEU A 88 -6.62 -27.78 -8.95
CA LEU A 88 -6.75 -26.70 -7.96
C LEU A 88 -7.14 -25.38 -8.60
N GLY A 89 -6.54 -25.02 -9.75
CA GLY A 89 -6.88 -23.82 -10.52
C GLY A 89 -8.34 -23.79 -11.00
N ARG A 90 -8.86 -24.92 -11.49
CA ARG A 90 -10.28 -25.04 -11.89
C ARG A 90 -11.24 -24.97 -10.69
N GLU A 91 -10.86 -25.50 -9.53
CA GLU A 91 -11.61 -25.34 -8.28
C GLU A 91 -11.64 -23.89 -7.83
N LEU A 92 -10.49 -23.22 -7.85
CA LEU A 92 -10.35 -21.80 -7.55
C LEU A 92 -11.25 -20.93 -8.46
N GLN A 93 -11.26 -21.21 -9.78
CA GLN A 93 -12.17 -20.54 -10.71
C GLN A 93 -13.63 -20.66 -10.30
N ARG A 94 -14.07 -21.87 -9.91
CA ARG A 94 -15.45 -22.11 -9.47
C ARG A 94 -15.79 -21.34 -8.20
N ILE A 95 -14.87 -21.27 -7.23
CA ILE A 95 -15.03 -20.49 -6.00
C ILE A 95 -15.08 -18.98 -6.32
N ALA A 96 -14.16 -18.48 -7.14
CA ALA A 96 -14.10 -17.07 -7.53
C ALA A 96 -15.39 -16.61 -8.23
N VAL A 97 -15.94 -17.43 -9.14
CA VAL A 97 -17.23 -17.14 -9.79
C VAL A 97 -18.37 -17.08 -8.76
N ARG A 98 -18.40 -17.98 -7.77
CA ARG A 98 -19.43 -17.97 -6.72
C ARG A 98 -19.30 -16.77 -5.78
N ILE A 99 -18.09 -16.31 -5.49
CA ILE A 99 -17.84 -15.06 -4.76
C ILE A 99 -18.42 -13.88 -5.53
N LEU A 100 -18.14 -13.79 -6.84
CA LEU A 100 -18.62 -12.68 -7.69
C LEU A 100 -20.14 -12.63 -7.83
N LEU A 101 -20.80 -13.79 -7.85
CA LEU A 101 -22.25 -13.87 -7.96
C LEU A 101 -22.98 -13.44 -6.66
N ASP A 102 -22.27 -13.42 -5.52
CA ASP A 102 -22.78 -13.06 -4.18
C ASP A 102 -24.23 -13.50 -3.92
N SER A 103 -24.40 -14.78 -3.58
CA SER A 103 -25.73 -15.32 -3.24
C SER A 103 -26.33 -14.61 -2.03
N ALA A 104 -27.62 -14.26 -2.10
CA ALA A 104 -28.36 -13.74 -0.95
C ALA A 104 -28.67 -14.81 0.11
N ASP A 105 -28.47 -16.10 -0.19
CA ASP A 105 -28.71 -17.21 0.74
C ASP A 105 -27.51 -17.40 1.68
N ALA A 106 -27.75 -17.26 2.99
CA ALA A 106 -26.75 -17.47 4.02
C ALA A 106 -26.15 -18.88 3.98
N LYS A 107 -26.94 -19.93 3.66
CA LYS A 107 -26.43 -21.30 3.58
C LYS A 107 -25.45 -21.48 2.43
N GLU A 108 -25.69 -20.81 1.31
CA GLU A 108 -24.82 -20.87 0.14
C GLU A 108 -23.48 -20.17 0.40
N ARG A 109 -23.48 -19.06 1.15
CA ARG A 109 -22.25 -18.38 1.62
C ARG A 109 -21.44 -19.24 2.58
N THR A 110 -22.11 -19.94 3.51
CA THR A 110 -21.44 -20.90 4.39
C THR A 110 -20.80 -22.03 3.59
N LEU A 111 -21.52 -22.62 2.62
CA LEU A 111 -20.97 -23.67 1.75
C LEU A 111 -19.79 -23.16 0.91
N LEU A 112 -19.87 -21.94 0.38
CA LEU A 112 -18.78 -21.30 -0.33
C LEU A 112 -17.52 -21.16 0.53
N ALA A 113 -17.68 -20.71 1.79
CA ALA A 113 -16.57 -20.63 2.73
C ALA A 113 -15.97 -22.01 3.04
N PHE A 114 -16.79 -23.05 3.22
CA PHE A 114 -16.29 -24.42 3.40
C PHE A 114 -15.52 -24.94 2.18
N ASP A 115 -16.01 -24.69 0.96
CA ASP A 115 -15.32 -25.09 -0.26
C ASP A 115 -13.98 -24.34 -0.41
N ALA A 116 -13.94 -23.06 -0.05
CA ALA A 116 -12.70 -22.28 -0.05
C ALA A 116 -11.69 -22.77 1.00
N VAL A 117 -12.16 -23.16 2.20
CA VAL A 117 -11.33 -23.81 3.23
C VAL A 117 -10.75 -25.12 2.70
N ALA A 118 -11.59 -25.96 2.08
CA ALA A 118 -11.16 -27.24 1.53
C ALA A 118 -10.09 -27.05 0.44
N LEU A 119 -10.27 -26.08 -0.46
CA LEU A 119 -9.29 -25.75 -1.49
C LEU A 119 -7.97 -25.28 -0.88
N ALA A 120 -8.01 -24.34 0.07
CA ALA A 120 -6.80 -23.79 0.70
C ALA A 120 -6.01 -24.89 1.43
N ASN A 121 -6.69 -25.76 2.19
CA ASN A 121 -6.07 -26.85 2.93
C ASN A 121 -5.27 -27.81 2.04
N ARG A 122 -5.71 -28.07 0.80
CA ARG A 122 -5.00 -28.96 -0.13
C ARG A 122 -3.57 -28.50 -0.43
N PHE A 123 -3.29 -27.20 -0.38
CA PHE A 123 -1.92 -26.70 -0.57
C PHE A 123 -0.98 -27.06 0.59
N LEU A 124 -1.53 -27.37 1.77
CA LEU A 124 -0.78 -27.84 2.93
C LEU A 124 -0.78 -29.36 3.05
N ASP A 125 -1.86 -30.00 2.63
CA ASP A 125 -2.05 -31.46 2.72
C ASP A 125 -1.30 -32.23 1.61
N GLU A 126 -1.02 -31.58 0.48
CA GLU A 126 -0.30 -32.15 -0.67
C GLU A 126 1.05 -31.43 -0.86
N PRO A 127 2.08 -31.67 -0.01
CA PRO A 127 3.34 -30.93 -0.05
C PRO A 127 4.11 -31.12 -1.38
N ASP A 128 3.85 -32.22 -2.09
CA ASP A 128 4.50 -32.55 -3.36
C ASP A 128 4.21 -31.54 -4.48
N ILE A 129 3.16 -30.73 -4.38
CA ILE A 129 2.89 -29.65 -5.37
C ILE A 129 3.95 -28.53 -5.33
N TRP A 130 4.71 -28.45 -4.23
CA TRP A 130 5.77 -27.46 -4.02
C TRP A 130 7.14 -28.00 -4.41
N GLU A 131 7.29 -29.31 -4.61
CA GLU A 131 8.57 -29.97 -4.88
C GLU A 131 8.68 -30.31 -6.36
N TRP A 132 9.76 -29.86 -7.01
CA TRP A 132 9.92 -30.02 -8.46
C TRP A 132 11.29 -30.56 -8.83
N THR A 133 11.28 -31.55 -9.71
CA THR A 133 12.48 -32.24 -10.21
C THR A 133 13.06 -31.49 -11.43
N ASP A 134 14.34 -31.11 -11.38
CA ASP A 134 15.05 -30.49 -12.53
C ASP A 134 15.94 -31.49 -13.28
N ILE A 135 16.37 -31.10 -14.48
CA ILE A 135 17.24 -31.89 -15.34
C ILE A 135 18.54 -31.13 -15.64
N GLY A 136 19.68 -31.70 -15.25
CA GLY A 136 21.00 -31.24 -15.67
C GLY A 136 21.42 -31.92 -16.97
N ILE A 137 22.01 -31.17 -17.90
CA ILE A 137 22.58 -31.70 -19.14
C ILE A 137 24.07 -31.36 -19.18
N THR A 138 24.93 -32.36 -19.20
CA THR A 138 26.37 -32.19 -19.41
C THR A 138 26.71 -32.63 -20.83
N ARG A 139 27.25 -31.73 -21.65
CA ARG A 139 27.74 -32.05 -22.98
C ARG A 139 29.22 -32.43 -22.92
N ASP A 140 29.51 -33.65 -23.36
CA ASP A 140 30.88 -34.14 -23.48
C ASP A 140 31.43 -33.83 -24.88
N PHE A 141 32.65 -33.28 -24.95
CA PHE A 141 33.40 -33.09 -26.19
C PHE A 141 34.67 -33.95 -26.16
N ASP A 142 35.12 -34.39 -27.34
CA ASP A 142 36.38 -35.12 -27.48
C ASP A 142 37.59 -34.19 -27.38
N ALA A 143 38.80 -34.74 -27.54
CA ALA A 143 40.04 -33.97 -27.45
C ALA A 143 40.20 -32.94 -28.59
N ASP A 144 39.44 -33.09 -29.68
CA ASP A 144 39.47 -32.23 -30.87
C ASP A 144 38.33 -31.20 -30.85
N GLY A 145 37.52 -31.17 -29.79
CA GLY A 145 36.40 -30.24 -29.61
C GLY A 145 35.12 -30.66 -30.35
N ASN A 146 35.03 -31.90 -30.85
CA ASN A 146 33.79 -32.39 -31.43
C ASN A 146 32.85 -32.89 -30.35
N PHE A 147 31.56 -32.62 -30.53
CA PHE A 147 30.51 -33.12 -29.65
C PHE A 147 30.46 -34.66 -29.65
N VAL A 148 30.43 -35.26 -28.46
CA VAL A 148 30.38 -36.71 -28.27
C VAL A 148 28.98 -37.16 -27.88
N ARG A 149 28.46 -36.64 -26.76
CA ARG A 149 27.13 -37.02 -26.22
C ARG A 149 26.66 -36.05 -25.14
N ASP A 150 25.35 -36.08 -24.90
CA ASP A 150 24.74 -35.49 -23.71
C ASP A 150 24.64 -36.52 -22.59
N HIS A 151 25.03 -36.14 -21.38
CA HIS A 151 24.74 -36.85 -20.14
C HIS A 151 23.63 -36.11 -19.38
N VAL A 152 22.50 -36.78 -19.18
CA VAL A 152 21.35 -36.24 -18.46
C VAL A 152 21.43 -36.68 -17.00
N ASP A 153 21.45 -35.72 -16.09
CA ASP A 153 21.49 -35.91 -14.63
C ASP A 153 20.18 -35.44 -14.02
N ILE A 154 19.49 -36.32 -13.29
CA ILE A 154 18.24 -35.99 -12.60
C ILE A 154 18.60 -35.34 -11.28
N ARG A 155 18.16 -34.11 -11.05
CA ARG A 155 18.35 -33.43 -9.78
C ARG A 155 17.21 -33.80 -8.84
N LEU A 156 17.53 -34.03 -7.56
CA LEU A 156 16.50 -34.29 -6.55
C LEU A 156 15.42 -33.19 -6.56
N PRO A 157 14.14 -33.56 -6.33
CA PRO A 157 13.08 -32.59 -6.16
C PRO A 157 13.47 -31.57 -5.09
N ASP A 158 13.19 -30.30 -5.35
CA ASP A 158 13.39 -29.24 -4.37
C ASP A 158 12.21 -28.27 -4.39
N PHE A 159 12.03 -27.55 -3.29
CA PHE A 159 10.98 -26.56 -3.14
C PHE A 159 11.07 -25.47 -4.22
N LYS A 160 9.95 -25.17 -4.89
CA LYS A 160 9.85 -24.06 -5.82
C LYS A 160 8.53 -23.31 -5.64
N SER A 161 8.61 -22.05 -5.24
CA SER A 161 7.43 -21.21 -4.99
C SER A 161 6.67 -20.82 -6.26
N HIS A 162 7.37 -20.59 -7.37
CA HIS A 162 6.86 -19.93 -8.58
C HIS A 162 5.53 -20.45 -9.18
N LEU A 163 5.20 -21.75 -9.07
CA LEU A 163 3.97 -22.33 -9.65
C LEU A 163 2.84 -22.45 -8.63
N ALA A 164 3.13 -23.01 -7.45
CA ALA A 164 2.13 -23.26 -6.43
C ALA A 164 1.77 -21.99 -5.64
N LEU A 165 2.72 -21.07 -5.41
CA LEU A 165 2.51 -19.87 -4.59
C LEU A 165 1.43 -18.94 -5.14
N PRO A 166 1.39 -18.59 -6.44
CA PRO A 166 0.32 -17.71 -6.94
C PRO A 166 -1.07 -18.34 -6.79
N LEU A 167 -1.19 -19.65 -7.02
CA LEU A 167 -2.46 -20.36 -6.85
C LEU A 167 -2.86 -20.44 -5.38
N TYR A 168 -1.90 -20.71 -4.48
CA TYR A 168 -2.13 -20.73 -3.04
C TYR A 168 -2.53 -19.35 -2.50
N ALA A 169 -1.85 -18.29 -2.92
CA ALA A 169 -2.17 -16.92 -2.56
C ALA A 169 -3.61 -16.56 -2.95
N ASN A 170 -4.03 -16.90 -4.18
CA ASN A 170 -5.40 -16.65 -4.63
C ASN A 170 -6.43 -17.53 -3.91
N ALA A 171 -6.08 -18.77 -3.54
CA ALA A 171 -6.92 -19.63 -2.72
C ALA A 171 -7.13 -19.05 -1.32
N LEU A 172 -6.06 -18.56 -0.67
CA LEU A 172 -6.13 -17.89 0.63
C LEU A 172 -6.94 -16.59 0.55
N MET A 173 -6.75 -15.77 -0.48
CA MET A 173 -7.56 -14.56 -0.66
C MET A 173 -9.04 -14.89 -0.87
N SER A 174 -9.33 -15.90 -1.68
CA SER A 174 -10.70 -16.39 -1.90
C SER A 174 -11.32 -16.93 -0.61
N LEU A 175 -10.53 -17.63 0.21
CA LEU A 175 -10.92 -18.09 1.55
C LEU A 175 -11.28 -16.90 2.45
N LEU A 176 -10.43 -15.89 2.53
CA LEU A 176 -10.66 -14.73 3.39
C LEU A 176 -11.92 -13.95 2.99
N VAL A 177 -12.16 -13.78 1.68
CA VAL A 177 -13.39 -13.16 1.18
C VAL A 177 -14.62 -14.02 1.51
N ALA A 178 -14.52 -15.35 1.34
CA ALA A 178 -15.63 -16.24 1.65
C ALA A 178 -15.96 -16.27 3.17
N ILE A 179 -14.95 -16.19 4.03
CA ILE A 179 -15.14 -16.03 5.48
C ILE A 179 -15.86 -14.72 5.78
N ASP A 180 -15.46 -13.60 5.18
CA ASP A 180 -16.12 -12.31 5.37
C ASP A 180 -17.58 -12.35 4.87
N MET A 181 -17.87 -13.03 3.75
CA MET A 181 -19.23 -13.22 3.25
C MET A 181 -20.12 -14.07 4.16
N ASP A 182 -19.59 -15.17 4.72
CA ASP A 182 -20.32 -16.05 5.66
C ASP A 182 -20.59 -15.34 6.99
N THR A 183 -19.55 -14.70 7.54
CA THR A 183 -19.57 -14.15 8.90
C THR A 183 -20.04 -12.71 8.97
N LYS A 184 -20.05 -12.00 7.83
CA LYS A 184 -20.31 -10.56 7.71
C LYS A 184 -19.41 -9.71 8.62
N GLY A 185 -18.20 -10.19 8.89
CA GLY A 185 -17.24 -9.51 9.75
C GLY A 185 -17.41 -9.79 11.26
N ASP A 186 -18.24 -10.76 11.67
CA ASP A 186 -18.47 -11.08 13.09
C ASP A 186 -17.30 -11.88 13.72
N PRO A 187 -16.52 -11.29 14.66
CA PRO A 187 -15.34 -11.94 15.22
C PRO A 187 -15.66 -13.25 15.95
N ALA A 188 -16.78 -13.32 16.68
CA ALA A 188 -17.14 -14.51 17.47
C ALA A 188 -17.54 -15.71 16.59
N THR A 189 -18.02 -15.44 15.37
CA THR A 189 -18.32 -16.50 14.40
C THR A 189 -17.05 -16.93 13.66
N VAL A 190 -16.14 -16.01 13.36
CA VAL A 190 -14.81 -16.36 12.83
C VAL A 190 -14.05 -17.25 13.82
N GLU A 191 -13.98 -16.85 15.08
CA GLU A 191 -13.32 -17.60 16.16
C GLU A 191 -13.85 -19.04 16.25
N ARG A 192 -15.19 -19.21 16.28
CA ARG A 192 -15.78 -20.56 16.40
C ARG A 192 -15.61 -21.46 15.18
N ARG A 193 -15.53 -20.90 13.97
CA ARG A 193 -15.62 -21.69 12.72
C ARG A 193 -14.32 -21.79 11.95
N TYR A 194 -13.47 -20.77 12.00
CA TYR A 194 -12.35 -20.60 11.08
C TYR A 194 -11.00 -20.39 11.77
N ASP A 195 -10.95 -20.18 13.09
CA ASP A 195 -9.72 -19.92 13.86
C ASP A 195 -8.64 -20.97 13.62
N GLN A 196 -8.99 -22.25 13.78
CA GLN A 196 -8.06 -23.37 13.55
C GLN A 196 -7.53 -23.41 12.11
N THR A 197 -8.37 -23.06 11.12
CA THR A 197 -7.96 -23.01 9.71
C THR A 197 -7.02 -21.84 9.46
N LEU A 198 -7.35 -20.66 9.98
CA LEU A 198 -6.52 -19.46 9.83
C LEU A 198 -5.16 -19.65 10.50
N ASP A 199 -5.13 -20.17 11.74
CA ASP A 199 -3.89 -20.49 12.46
C ASP A 199 -2.99 -21.45 11.70
N ARG A 200 -3.60 -22.51 11.13
CA ARG A 200 -2.88 -23.49 10.32
C ARG A 200 -2.19 -22.84 9.13
N HIS A 201 -2.89 -21.97 8.40
CA HIS A 201 -2.31 -21.28 7.25
C HIS A 201 -1.30 -20.19 7.66
N ILE A 202 -1.55 -19.45 8.74
CA ILE A 202 -0.60 -18.48 9.31
C ILE A 202 0.73 -19.17 9.67
N ALA A 203 0.66 -20.31 10.35
CA ALA A 203 1.83 -21.09 10.74
C ALA A 203 2.59 -21.69 9.54
N ALA A 204 1.91 -21.89 8.40
CA ALA A 204 2.54 -22.38 7.18
C ALA A 204 3.21 -21.28 6.35
N VAL A 205 2.74 -20.03 6.42
CA VAL A 205 3.23 -18.94 5.55
C VAL A 205 4.30 -18.05 6.18
N LEU A 206 4.30 -17.88 7.51
CA LEU A 206 5.18 -16.92 8.18
C LEU A 206 6.45 -17.59 8.70
N THR A 207 7.55 -16.84 8.75
CA THR A 207 8.77 -17.26 9.44
C THR A 207 8.51 -17.37 10.95
N ARG A 208 8.99 -18.44 11.57
CA ARG A 208 8.87 -18.62 13.02
C ARG A 208 9.77 -17.64 13.77
N ASP A 209 9.28 -17.17 14.91
CA ASP A 209 10.06 -16.31 15.80
C ASP A 209 11.32 -17.04 16.27
N GLY A 210 12.49 -16.43 16.04
CA GLY A 210 13.78 -16.99 16.45
C GLY A 210 14.32 -18.11 15.58
N TRP A 211 13.74 -18.36 14.39
CA TRP A 211 14.32 -19.27 13.41
C TRP A 211 15.69 -18.76 12.95
N ASP A 212 16.71 -19.59 13.09
CA ASP A 212 18.06 -19.34 12.60
C ASP A 212 18.29 -20.10 11.29
N GLU A 213 18.41 -19.36 10.19
CA GLU A 213 18.59 -19.91 8.85
C GLU A 213 19.80 -20.85 8.72
N LEU A 214 20.86 -20.64 9.51
CA LEU A 214 22.07 -21.45 9.44
C LEU A 214 21.97 -22.75 10.23
N ASN A 215 21.13 -22.78 11.27
CA ASN A 215 21.14 -23.83 12.28
C ASN A 215 19.82 -24.62 12.34
N ASP A 216 18.71 -24.02 11.95
CA ASP A 216 17.37 -24.59 12.06
C ASP A 216 16.81 -25.00 10.68
N PRO A 217 16.27 -26.21 10.53
CA PRO A 217 15.65 -26.61 9.27
C PRO A 217 14.41 -25.75 8.97
N PRO A 218 14.20 -25.34 7.71
CA PRO A 218 13.02 -24.59 7.31
C PRO A 218 11.78 -25.49 7.34
N VAL A 219 10.67 -24.98 7.86
CA VAL A 219 9.38 -25.70 7.90
C VAL A 219 8.23 -24.90 7.27
N THR A 220 8.31 -23.58 7.26
CA THR A 220 7.28 -22.71 6.65
C THR A 220 7.66 -22.32 5.23
N PHE A 221 6.70 -21.90 4.41
CA PHE A 221 7.00 -21.52 3.02
C PHE A 221 7.95 -20.32 2.93
N ALA A 222 7.85 -19.37 3.85
CA ALA A 222 8.81 -18.27 3.92
C ALA A 222 10.21 -18.77 4.29
N GLU A 223 10.34 -19.63 5.29
CA GLU A 223 11.62 -20.25 5.67
C GLU A 223 12.21 -21.09 4.52
N MET A 224 11.38 -21.81 3.77
CA MET A 224 11.80 -22.59 2.60
C MET A 224 12.38 -21.71 1.49
N ILE A 225 11.85 -20.50 1.30
CA ILE A 225 12.40 -19.54 0.34
C ILE A 225 13.72 -18.96 0.85
N ARG A 226 13.73 -18.47 2.11
CA ARG A 226 14.88 -17.83 2.76
C ARG A 226 16.11 -18.74 2.75
N ALA A 227 15.96 -19.97 3.26
CA ALA A 227 17.03 -20.98 3.32
C ALA A 227 17.62 -21.42 1.96
N ARG A 228 17.09 -20.92 0.83
CA ARG A 228 17.52 -21.24 -0.53
C ARG A 228 18.06 -20.04 -1.28
N ILE A 229 18.09 -18.85 -0.69
CA ILE A 229 18.61 -17.63 -1.32
C ILE A 229 19.69 -17.08 -0.40
N THR A 230 20.92 -17.05 -0.88
CA THR A 230 22.04 -16.49 -0.11
C THR A 230 22.87 -15.54 -0.97
N CYS A 231 23.18 -14.35 -0.46
CA CYS A 231 23.98 -13.34 -1.14
C CYS A 231 25.27 -13.08 -0.38
N ARG A 232 26.41 -13.31 -1.05
CA ARG A 232 27.73 -13.12 -0.43
C ARG A 232 28.66 -12.28 -1.30
N PRO A 233 29.51 -11.44 -0.68
CA PRO A 233 30.53 -10.72 -1.41
C PRO A 233 31.62 -11.69 -1.91
N PHE A 234 31.95 -11.58 -3.19
CA PHE A 234 33.04 -12.32 -3.82
C PHE A 234 34.11 -11.35 -4.32
N PRO A 235 35.39 -11.47 -3.90
CA PRO A 235 36.42 -10.54 -4.30
C PRO A 235 36.75 -10.69 -5.80
N LEU A 236 36.59 -9.61 -6.57
CA LEU A 236 36.99 -9.58 -7.99
C LEU A 236 38.49 -9.30 -8.15
N ASN A 237 39.08 -8.56 -7.20
CA ASN A 237 40.52 -8.44 -7.03
C ASN A 237 40.95 -8.90 -5.64
N LYS A 238 42.03 -9.69 -5.59
CA LYS A 238 42.58 -10.24 -4.34
C LYS A 238 43.25 -9.18 -3.46
N PHE A 239 43.93 -8.22 -4.09
CA PHE A 239 44.67 -7.14 -3.43
C PHE A 239 44.17 -5.79 -3.92
N ALA A 240 44.23 -4.79 -3.04
CA ALA A 240 43.82 -3.43 -3.36
C ALA A 240 44.60 -2.88 -4.57
N ALA A 241 43.88 -2.45 -5.60
CA ALA A 241 44.46 -1.83 -6.78
C ALA A 241 44.24 -0.32 -6.68
N ARG A 242 45.33 0.46 -6.52
CA ARG A 242 45.25 1.93 -6.34
C ARG A 242 44.40 2.37 -5.13
N GLY A 243 44.37 1.55 -4.07
CA GLY A 243 43.54 1.81 -2.88
C GLY A 243 42.11 1.29 -2.98
N GLU A 244 41.74 0.63 -4.08
CA GLU A 244 40.38 0.14 -4.33
C GLU A 244 40.29 -1.39 -4.23
N CYS A 245 39.25 -1.86 -3.53
CA CYS A 245 38.84 -3.25 -3.49
C CYS A 245 37.45 -3.39 -4.10
N ILE A 246 37.32 -4.29 -5.07
CA ILE A 246 36.08 -4.52 -5.82
C ILE A 246 35.55 -5.91 -5.46
N PHE A 247 34.29 -5.94 -5.01
CA PHE A 247 33.57 -7.16 -4.68
C PHE A 247 32.33 -7.26 -5.56
N GLY A 248 32.10 -8.41 -6.16
CA GLY A 248 30.80 -8.73 -6.76
C GLY A 248 29.88 -9.27 -5.66
N ILE A 249 28.63 -8.83 -5.62
CA ILE A 249 27.60 -9.43 -4.76
C ILE A 249 27.00 -10.59 -5.53
N VAL A 250 27.41 -11.80 -5.15
CA VAL A 250 27.00 -13.04 -5.81
C VAL A 250 25.89 -13.66 -5.00
N CYS A 251 24.71 -13.73 -5.59
CA CYS A 251 23.54 -14.36 -5.00
C CYS A 251 23.32 -15.75 -5.61
N GLU A 252 23.26 -16.74 -4.74
CA GLU A 252 22.93 -18.12 -5.05
C GLU A 252 21.45 -18.37 -4.73
N ASN A 253 20.67 -18.69 -5.74
CA ASN A 253 19.29 -19.12 -5.63
C ASN A 253 19.21 -20.62 -5.92
N VAL A 254 19.07 -21.42 -4.87
CA VAL A 254 19.03 -22.89 -4.94
C VAL A 254 17.73 -23.39 -5.58
N MET A 255 16.60 -22.70 -5.41
CA MET A 255 15.33 -23.06 -6.06
C MET A 255 15.43 -23.01 -7.60
N GLU A 256 16.23 -22.07 -8.09
CA GLU A 256 16.54 -21.88 -9.52
C GLU A 256 17.89 -22.50 -9.90
N ARG A 257 18.62 -23.07 -8.93
CA ARG A 257 19.98 -23.63 -9.11
C ARG A 257 20.90 -22.69 -9.87
N ARG A 258 20.82 -21.39 -9.57
CA ARG A 258 21.47 -20.30 -10.29
C ARG A 258 22.30 -19.44 -9.34
N SER A 259 23.52 -19.14 -9.76
CA SER A 259 24.39 -18.18 -9.08
C SER A 259 24.60 -16.97 -10.00
N THR A 260 24.27 -15.77 -9.54
CA THR A 260 24.34 -14.56 -10.36
C THR A 260 25.08 -13.46 -9.60
N ASN A 261 26.02 -12.78 -10.27
CA ASN A 261 26.54 -11.52 -9.77
C ASN A 261 25.51 -10.42 -10.05
N ILE A 262 24.90 -9.89 -8.99
CA ILE A 262 23.81 -8.91 -9.09
C ILE A 262 24.36 -7.49 -9.28
N ARG A 263 25.47 -7.17 -8.60
CA ARG A 263 26.14 -5.86 -8.68
C ARG A 263 27.56 -5.92 -8.15
N ASP A 264 28.39 -4.99 -8.61
CA ASP A 264 29.74 -4.79 -8.08
C ASP A 264 29.78 -3.63 -7.06
N VAL A 265 30.63 -3.76 -6.04
CA VAL A 265 30.84 -2.79 -4.98
C VAL A 265 32.32 -2.45 -4.89
N THR A 266 32.62 -1.15 -4.95
CA THR A 266 33.98 -0.64 -4.76
C THR A 266 34.14 -0.06 -3.36
N ILE A 267 35.12 -0.57 -2.62
CA ILE A 267 35.49 -0.12 -1.28
C ILE A 267 36.84 0.59 -1.36
N GLN A 268 36.86 1.82 -0.87
CA GLN A 268 38.08 2.62 -0.75
C GLN A 268 38.78 2.29 0.56
N LEU A 269 40.02 1.82 0.50
CA LEU A 269 40.87 1.67 1.67
C LEU A 269 41.70 2.95 1.83
N ALA A 270 41.31 3.80 2.78
CA ALA A 270 42.08 4.98 3.14
C ALA A 270 43.47 4.56 3.67
N ASP A 271 44.54 5.08 3.05
CA ASP A 271 45.92 5.07 3.54
C ASP A 271 46.64 3.72 3.70
N GLN A 272 46.16 2.65 3.07
CA GLN A 272 46.82 1.34 3.12
C GLN A 272 47.50 1.05 1.76
N GLY A 273 48.81 0.75 1.76
CA GLY A 273 49.64 0.60 0.54
C GLY A 273 49.17 -0.48 -0.46
N PRO A 274 49.81 -0.60 -1.65
CA PRO A 274 49.32 -1.37 -2.81
C PRO A 274 49.33 -2.91 -2.67
N SER A 275 49.44 -3.46 -1.47
CA SER A 275 49.52 -4.91 -1.23
C SER A 275 48.63 -5.38 -0.08
N VAL A 276 47.61 -4.60 0.29
CA VAL A 276 46.64 -5.00 1.32
C VAL A 276 45.58 -5.93 0.72
N LEU A 277 45.26 -6.99 1.46
CA LEU A 277 44.23 -7.96 1.09
C LEU A 277 42.86 -7.28 1.17
N CYS A 278 42.02 -7.50 0.16
CA CYS A 278 40.67 -6.97 0.18
C CYS A 278 39.82 -7.66 1.26
N THR A 279 39.23 -6.87 2.15
CA THR A 279 38.29 -7.32 3.19
C THR A 279 37.03 -6.47 3.15
N VAL A 280 35.88 -7.08 3.43
CA VAL A 280 34.57 -6.42 3.46
C VAL A 280 33.71 -7.02 4.57
N ASN A 281 32.70 -6.29 5.01
CA ASN A 281 31.64 -6.86 5.82
C ASN A 281 30.95 -8.01 5.02
N PRO A 282 30.90 -9.25 5.54
CA PRO A 282 30.19 -10.34 4.86
C PRO A 282 28.72 -10.02 4.58
N ASP A 283 28.09 -9.14 5.36
CA ASP A 283 26.64 -8.86 5.29
C ASP A 283 26.28 -7.77 4.27
N ILE A 284 27.22 -7.27 3.47
CA ILE A 284 26.97 -6.19 2.49
C ILE A 284 25.95 -6.55 1.39
N GLY A 285 25.64 -7.84 1.23
CA GLY A 285 24.63 -8.36 0.30
C GLY A 285 23.27 -8.65 0.94
N GLN A 286 23.09 -8.41 2.25
CA GLN A 286 21.88 -8.82 2.98
C GLN A 286 20.61 -8.15 2.42
N SER A 287 20.68 -6.87 2.03
CA SER A 287 19.52 -6.20 1.42
C SER A 287 19.17 -6.79 0.05
N ASP A 288 20.17 -7.19 -0.75
CA ASP A 288 19.92 -7.82 -2.05
C ASP A 288 19.29 -9.21 -1.88
N GLU A 289 19.66 -9.92 -0.81
CA GLU A 289 19.04 -11.19 -0.42
C GLU A 289 17.56 -10.99 -0.09
N GLU A 290 17.24 -10.05 0.80
CA GLU A 290 15.87 -9.70 1.19
C GLU A 290 15.00 -9.28 -0.01
N ASP A 291 15.57 -8.52 -0.95
CA ASP A 291 14.87 -8.11 -2.19
C ASP A 291 14.52 -9.33 -3.06
N ILE A 292 15.48 -10.24 -3.28
CA ILE A 292 15.26 -11.45 -4.09
C ILE A 292 14.27 -12.38 -3.39
N GLU A 293 14.40 -12.60 -2.07
CA GLU A 293 13.43 -13.36 -1.27
C GLU A 293 12.01 -12.79 -1.38
N GLY A 294 11.90 -11.46 -1.30
CA GLY A 294 10.66 -10.70 -1.50
C GLY A 294 10.04 -11.01 -2.85
N GLU A 295 10.82 -10.91 -3.93
CA GLU A 295 10.40 -11.27 -5.28
C GLU A 295 10.00 -12.75 -5.41
N LYS A 296 10.68 -13.68 -4.72
CA LYS A 296 10.36 -15.11 -4.77
C LYS A 296 9.15 -15.51 -3.92
N GLY A 297 8.60 -14.58 -3.14
CA GLY A 297 7.29 -14.75 -2.51
C GLY A 297 7.23 -14.46 -1.02
N VAL A 298 8.34 -14.16 -0.35
CA VAL A 298 8.35 -13.89 1.11
C VAL A 298 7.48 -12.67 1.44
N LEU A 299 7.49 -11.64 0.60
CA LEU A 299 6.65 -10.46 0.77
C LEU A 299 5.17 -10.84 0.71
N VAL A 300 4.75 -11.59 -0.32
CA VAL A 300 3.35 -12.03 -0.51
C VAL A 300 2.90 -12.89 0.68
N LEU A 301 3.73 -13.84 1.12
CA LEU A 301 3.44 -14.71 2.26
C LEU A 301 3.29 -13.92 3.57
N THR A 302 4.13 -12.91 3.78
CA THR A 302 4.09 -12.02 4.95
C THR A 302 2.78 -11.23 4.98
N GLU A 303 2.39 -10.64 3.85
CA GLU A 303 1.14 -9.90 3.71
C GLU A 303 -0.10 -10.79 3.94
N LEU A 304 -0.12 -11.98 3.34
CA LEU A 304 -1.20 -12.96 3.53
C LEU A 304 -1.31 -13.40 5.00
N GLY A 305 -0.17 -13.67 5.65
CA GLY A 305 -0.14 -14.01 7.08
C GLY A 305 -0.69 -12.87 7.94
N GLY A 306 -0.36 -11.62 7.62
CA GLY A 306 -0.94 -10.44 8.25
C GLY A 306 -2.45 -10.34 8.05
N MET A 307 -2.95 -10.58 6.82
CA MET A 307 -4.39 -10.58 6.51
C MET A 307 -5.14 -11.67 7.26
N MET A 308 -4.60 -12.89 7.33
CA MET A 308 -5.22 -14.01 8.04
C MET A 308 -5.27 -13.75 9.55
N ARG A 309 -4.18 -13.25 10.16
CA ARG A 309 -4.18 -12.84 11.57
C ARG A 309 -5.25 -11.78 11.83
N ARG A 310 -5.40 -10.80 10.94
CA ARG A 310 -6.45 -9.77 11.06
C ARG A 310 -7.84 -10.37 11.05
N VAL A 311 -8.19 -11.18 10.04
CA VAL A 311 -9.52 -11.79 9.97
C VAL A 311 -9.79 -12.64 11.20
N ARG A 312 -8.80 -13.42 11.65
CA ARG A 312 -8.88 -14.22 12.87
C ARG A 312 -9.19 -13.36 14.11
N ASP A 313 -8.43 -12.27 14.29
CA ASP A 313 -8.49 -11.45 15.51
C ASP A 313 -9.66 -10.45 15.51
N THR A 314 -10.08 -9.95 14.35
CA THR A 314 -11.04 -8.84 14.22
C THR A 314 -12.32 -9.20 13.48
N GLY A 315 -12.42 -10.41 12.95
CA GLY A 315 -13.52 -10.85 12.11
C GLY A 315 -13.50 -10.30 10.68
N SER A 316 -12.67 -9.30 10.37
CA SER A 316 -12.75 -8.55 9.10
C SER A 316 -11.42 -8.38 8.38
N LEU A 317 -11.48 -8.34 7.04
CA LEU A 317 -10.35 -7.97 6.18
C LEU A 317 -9.95 -6.49 6.29
N ARG A 318 -10.85 -5.66 6.85
CA ARG A 318 -10.60 -4.23 7.08
C ARG A 318 -9.52 -4.06 8.13
N GLU A 319 -8.56 -3.17 7.88
CA GLU A 319 -7.51 -2.90 8.86
C GLU A 319 -8.12 -2.42 10.18
N PRO A 320 -7.78 -3.05 11.32
CA PRO A 320 -8.08 -2.48 12.61
C PRO A 320 -7.32 -1.15 12.74
N PHE A 321 -8.04 -0.10 13.11
CA PHE A 321 -7.42 1.16 13.50
C PHE A 321 -6.52 0.92 14.73
N VAL A 322 -5.19 0.97 14.55
CA VAL A 322 -4.23 0.84 15.66
C VAL A 322 -3.98 2.22 16.26
N GLY A 323 -4.71 2.49 17.33
CA GLY A 323 -4.49 3.65 18.16
C GLY A 323 -4.62 3.29 19.63
N ARG A 324 -3.55 2.76 20.24
CA ARG A 324 -3.43 2.77 21.71
C ARG A 324 -2.58 3.97 22.07
N PHE A 325 -3.16 4.93 22.77
CA PHE A 325 -2.49 6.16 23.15
C PHE A 325 -2.57 6.36 24.66
N VAL A 326 -1.74 7.30 25.15
CA VAL A 326 -1.63 7.62 26.58
C VAL A 326 -2.26 8.99 26.79
N MET A 327 -3.18 9.09 27.75
CA MET A 327 -3.91 10.33 28.02
C MET A 327 -3.00 11.47 28.53
N SER A 328 -3.15 12.67 27.95
CA SER A 328 -2.95 13.95 28.66
C SER A 328 -3.68 15.10 27.92
N PRO A 329 -4.25 16.12 28.60
CA PRO A 329 -5.30 16.97 28.04
C PRO A 329 -4.80 18.36 27.62
N THR A 330 -5.27 18.85 26.46
CA THR A 330 -6.02 20.12 26.26
C THR A 330 -6.19 20.41 24.75
N PRO A 331 -7.41 20.50 24.20
CA PRO A 331 -7.63 21.07 22.87
C PRO A 331 -7.93 22.57 22.86
N ALA A 332 -7.46 23.24 21.81
CA ALA A 332 -7.96 24.54 21.36
C ALA A 332 -9.41 24.44 20.86
N LEU A 333 -10.17 25.54 20.98
CA LEU A 333 -11.58 25.65 20.57
C LEU A 333 -11.72 25.61 19.03
N ALA A 334 -12.43 24.63 18.48
CA ALA A 334 -12.64 24.51 17.03
C ALA A 334 -13.98 25.11 16.55
N VAL A 335 -14.00 25.64 15.31
CA VAL A 335 -15.21 26.06 14.58
C VAL A 335 -15.35 25.19 13.34
N LEU A 336 -16.51 24.55 13.18
CA LEU A 336 -16.82 23.65 12.05
C LEU A 336 -17.96 24.21 11.19
N TYR A 337 -17.89 23.93 9.90
CA TYR A 337 -18.99 24.14 8.97
C TYR A 337 -19.39 22.82 8.29
N GLY A 338 -20.67 22.51 8.31
CA GLY A 338 -21.28 21.42 7.56
C GLY A 338 -22.00 21.94 6.33
N LEU A 339 -21.49 21.62 5.14
CA LEU A 339 -22.16 21.88 3.87
C LEU A 339 -23.17 20.77 3.59
N ARG A 340 -24.44 21.12 3.46
CA ARG A 340 -25.52 20.19 3.16
C ARG A 340 -25.62 19.90 1.67
N HIS A 341 -26.31 18.81 1.33
CA HIS A 341 -26.61 18.47 -0.06
C HIS A 341 -27.51 19.50 -0.76
N ASP A 342 -28.35 20.22 -0.01
CA ASP A 342 -29.23 21.29 -0.51
C ASP A 342 -28.53 22.66 -0.65
N GLY A 343 -27.24 22.75 -0.32
CA GLY A 343 -26.48 24.01 -0.36
C GLY A 343 -26.64 24.90 0.88
N GLY A 344 -27.30 24.43 1.96
CA GLY A 344 -27.24 25.08 3.26
C GLY A 344 -25.88 24.89 3.93
N LEU A 345 -25.37 25.92 4.61
CA LEU A 345 -24.15 25.87 5.42
C LEU A 345 -24.51 26.00 6.90
N ASP A 346 -24.30 24.93 7.65
CA ASP A 346 -24.54 24.88 9.10
C ASP A 346 -23.21 25.12 9.85
N TRP A 347 -23.23 25.97 10.87
CA TRP A 347 -22.08 26.30 11.72
C TRP A 347 -22.16 25.63 13.09
N TYR A 348 -21.00 25.29 13.60
CA TYR A 348 -20.79 24.74 14.93
C TYR A 348 -19.56 25.33 15.58
N ARG A 349 -19.60 25.51 16.91
CA ARG A 349 -18.43 25.89 17.70
C ARG A 349 -18.27 25.00 18.91
N GLN A 350 -17.05 24.57 19.14
CA GLN A 350 -16.69 23.80 20.31
C GLN A 350 -16.73 24.71 21.54
N ALA A 351 -17.46 24.31 22.57
CA ALA A 351 -17.36 24.91 23.89
C ALA A 351 -16.01 24.52 24.54
N PRO A 352 -15.52 25.28 25.54
CA PRO A 352 -14.34 24.88 26.31
C PRO A 352 -14.46 23.43 26.81
N PRO A 353 -13.38 22.65 26.79
CA PRO A 353 -13.44 21.25 27.17
C PRO A 353 -13.97 21.11 28.60
N GLY A 354 -14.94 20.20 28.77
CA GLY A 354 -15.26 19.63 30.08
C GLY A 354 -14.14 18.69 30.55
N ALA A 355 -14.32 18.05 31.71
CA ALA A 355 -13.35 17.12 32.28
C ALA A 355 -12.86 16.05 31.26
N PRO A 356 -11.61 15.55 31.40
CA PRO A 356 -11.06 14.53 30.51
C PRO A 356 -12.01 13.34 30.31
N GLY A 357 -12.22 12.91 29.07
CA GLY A 357 -13.11 11.80 28.73
C GLY A 357 -14.59 12.16 28.57
N THR A 358 -14.97 13.44 28.71
CA THR A 358 -16.33 13.91 28.35
C THR A 358 -16.42 14.30 26.87
N PRO A 359 -17.51 13.97 26.15
CA PRO A 359 -17.74 14.46 24.79
C PRO A 359 -17.66 15.99 24.74
N ALA A 360 -17.04 16.54 23.69
CA ALA A 360 -17.00 17.98 23.50
C ALA A 360 -18.44 18.53 23.35
N ASN A 361 -18.82 19.50 24.18
CA ASN A 361 -20.06 20.24 23.99
C ASN A 361 -19.92 21.16 22.77
N TRP A 362 -20.85 21.07 21.83
CA TRP A 362 -20.89 21.93 20.65
C TRP A 362 -22.10 22.87 20.71
N GLN A 363 -21.87 24.13 20.37
CA GLN A 363 -22.92 25.08 20.03
C GLN A 363 -23.27 24.92 18.55
N GLY A 364 -24.55 24.76 18.23
CA GLY A 364 -25.06 24.56 16.86
C GLY A 364 -25.98 23.34 16.72
N PRO A 365 -26.47 23.01 15.49
CA PRO A 365 -26.26 23.76 14.26
C PRO A 365 -26.92 25.12 14.26
N ILE A 366 -26.22 26.13 13.74
CA ILE A 366 -26.84 27.39 13.31
C ILE A 366 -26.71 27.48 11.80
N ARG A 367 -27.82 27.69 11.08
CA ARG A 367 -27.80 27.91 9.62
C ARG A 367 -27.25 29.31 9.34
N THR A 368 -26.03 29.39 8.81
CA THR A 368 -25.36 30.69 8.57
C THR A 368 -25.52 31.19 7.15
N HIS A 369 -25.77 30.29 6.18
CA HIS A 369 -25.95 30.67 4.79
C HIS A 369 -26.83 29.65 4.03
N ASN A 370 -27.61 30.12 3.05
CA ASN A 370 -28.28 29.28 2.05
C ASN A 370 -27.81 29.78 0.69
N GLY A 371 -27.22 28.92 -0.14
CA GLY A 371 -26.70 29.36 -1.44
C GLY A 371 -25.48 28.60 -1.97
N PHE A 372 -25.07 27.53 -1.29
CA PHE A 372 -23.90 26.73 -1.68
C PHE A 372 -24.22 25.54 -2.61
N GLN A 373 -25.41 25.49 -3.23
CA GLN A 373 -25.84 24.36 -4.07
C GLN A 373 -24.99 24.16 -5.33
N ASP A 374 -24.43 25.24 -5.88
CA ASP A 374 -23.66 25.23 -7.13
C ASP A 374 -22.15 25.01 -6.94
N TYR A 375 -21.67 24.90 -5.70
CA TYR A 375 -20.26 24.62 -5.42
C TYR A 375 -19.97 23.13 -5.35
N LEU A 376 -18.84 22.73 -5.93
CA LEU A 376 -18.30 21.37 -5.82
C LEU A 376 -17.74 21.12 -4.42
N LYS A 377 -16.91 22.05 -3.93
CA LYS A 377 -16.15 21.92 -2.67
C LYS A 377 -15.92 23.28 -2.03
N ILE A 378 -15.83 23.31 -0.70
CA ILE A 378 -15.39 24.47 0.09
C ILE A 378 -14.10 24.15 0.85
N PHE A 379 -13.29 25.16 1.14
CA PHE A 379 -12.00 25.03 1.82
C PHE A 379 -11.77 26.19 2.78
N PRO A 380 -11.10 25.99 3.92
CA PRO A 380 -10.63 27.11 4.74
C PRO A 380 -9.59 27.93 3.99
N GLY A 381 -9.75 29.25 4.00
CA GLY A 381 -8.78 30.21 3.48
C GLY A 381 -7.83 30.78 4.53
N GLY A 382 -8.08 30.52 5.81
CA GLY A 382 -7.31 31.03 6.95
C GLY A 382 -8.02 32.18 7.67
N GLY A 383 -8.05 32.11 9.00
CA GLY A 383 -8.91 32.95 9.83
C GLY A 383 -10.37 32.57 9.62
N ASN A 384 -11.21 33.55 9.34
CA ASN A 384 -12.64 33.39 9.05
C ASN A 384 -12.97 33.40 7.55
N ASP A 385 -11.97 33.20 6.68
CA ASP A 385 -12.13 33.12 5.23
C ASP A 385 -12.41 31.68 4.77
N ILE A 386 -13.26 31.52 3.76
CA ILE A 386 -13.56 30.27 3.07
C ILE A 386 -13.44 30.49 1.56
N TYR A 387 -12.80 29.54 0.89
CA TYR A 387 -12.82 29.41 -0.55
C TYR A 387 -13.90 28.43 -0.99
N ALA A 388 -14.60 28.74 -2.08
CA ALA A 388 -15.68 27.94 -2.61
C ALA A 388 -15.46 27.70 -4.11
N LEU A 389 -15.26 26.44 -4.50
CA LEU A 389 -15.05 26.05 -5.90
C LEU A 389 -16.38 25.76 -6.56
N ARG A 390 -16.75 26.57 -7.55
CA ARG A 390 -17.96 26.38 -8.35
C ARG A 390 -17.79 25.28 -9.39
N ARG A 391 -18.91 24.70 -9.85
CA ARG A 391 -18.94 23.68 -10.91
C ARG A 391 -18.33 24.12 -12.23
N ASP A 392 -18.34 25.41 -12.53
CA ASP A 392 -17.76 25.99 -13.75
C ASP A 392 -16.27 26.34 -13.62
N GLY A 393 -15.62 25.94 -12.52
CA GLY A 393 -14.18 26.12 -12.33
C GLY A 393 -13.75 27.46 -11.77
N VAL A 394 -14.69 28.32 -11.39
CA VAL A 394 -14.42 29.57 -10.69
C VAL A 394 -14.21 29.30 -9.20
N LEU A 395 -13.07 29.74 -8.65
CA LEU A 395 -12.84 29.75 -7.21
C LEU A 395 -13.30 31.10 -6.66
N GLN A 396 -14.15 31.07 -5.63
CA GLN A 396 -14.66 32.26 -4.97
C GLN A 396 -14.14 32.38 -3.55
N TRP A 397 -13.94 33.61 -3.11
CA TRP A 397 -13.59 33.96 -1.73
C TRP A 397 -14.81 34.50 -0.97
N TRP A 398 -14.92 34.08 0.28
CA TRP A 398 -15.93 34.47 1.26
C TRP A 398 -15.28 34.69 2.62
N THR A 399 -15.83 35.58 3.42
CA THR A 399 -15.48 35.75 4.85
C THR A 399 -16.73 35.67 5.69
N HIS A 400 -16.70 34.86 6.74
CA HIS A 400 -17.78 34.79 7.72
C HIS A 400 -17.53 35.82 8.82
N ASP A 401 -18.25 36.93 8.80
CA ASP A 401 -18.04 38.03 9.75
C ASP A 401 -18.48 37.64 11.17
N ASP A 402 -19.52 36.81 11.26
CA ASP A 402 -20.13 36.33 12.50
C ASP A 402 -19.61 34.92 12.91
N PHE A 403 -18.38 34.57 12.54
CA PHE A 403 -17.84 33.22 12.79
C PHE A 403 -17.72 32.85 14.28
N ASN A 404 -17.75 33.84 15.17
CA ASN A 404 -17.64 33.63 16.61
C ASN A 404 -18.93 33.13 17.24
N ASP A 405 -20.09 33.51 16.72
CA ASP A 405 -21.41 33.21 17.29
C ASP A 405 -22.35 32.48 16.32
N GLY A 406 -21.95 32.33 15.05
CA GLY A 406 -22.73 31.65 14.02
C GLY A 406 -23.84 32.53 13.44
N GLY A 407 -23.72 33.86 13.52
CA GLY A 407 -24.64 34.78 12.86
C GLY A 407 -24.64 34.64 11.32
N PRO A 408 -25.57 35.30 10.61
CA PRO A 408 -25.73 35.12 9.16
C PRO A 408 -24.91 36.10 8.31
N ARG A 409 -24.02 36.93 8.88
CA ARG A 409 -23.29 37.95 8.10
C ARG A 409 -22.06 37.39 7.40
N TRP A 410 -22.01 37.59 6.09
CA TRP A 410 -20.89 37.21 5.22
C TRP A 410 -20.46 38.37 4.35
N THR A 411 -19.15 38.46 4.10
CA THR A 411 -18.55 39.33 3.11
C THR A 411 -18.11 38.50 1.89
N GLY A 412 -18.54 38.86 0.69
CA GLY A 412 -18.36 38.05 -0.55
C GLY A 412 -19.69 37.88 -1.30
N PRO A 413 -19.78 37.02 -2.34
CA PRO A 413 -18.67 36.30 -2.98
C PRO A 413 -17.77 37.23 -3.79
N ARG A 414 -16.50 36.84 -3.96
CA ARG A 414 -15.61 37.46 -4.95
C ARG A 414 -14.91 36.38 -5.78
N ASP A 415 -14.99 36.49 -7.10
CA ASP A 415 -14.29 35.59 -8.01
C ASP A 415 -12.79 35.91 -7.98
N ILE A 416 -11.96 34.93 -7.59
CA ILE A 416 -10.52 35.14 -7.35
C ILE A 416 -9.63 34.35 -8.31
N THR A 417 -10.16 33.42 -9.11
CA THR A 417 -9.44 32.69 -10.17
C THR A 417 -10.40 31.74 -10.91
N PHE A 418 -10.00 31.25 -12.09
CA PHE A 418 -10.78 30.36 -12.97
C PHE A 418 -9.95 29.14 -13.38
N GLY A 419 -10.60 28.08 -13.88
CA GLY A 419 -9.93 26.87 -14.38
C GLY A 419 -9.59 25.81 -13.32
N TRP A 420 -10.16 25.90 -12.12
CA TRP A 420 -9.86 24.99 -10.99
C TRP A 420 -10.64 23.66 -11.04
N THR A 421 -11.40 23.44 -12.10
CA THR A 421 -11.99 22.14 -12.47
C THR A 421 -11.23 21.46 -13.61
N ASN A 422 -10.02 21.95 -13.95
CA ASN A 422 -9.17 21.30 -14.93
C ASN A 422 -8.94 19.82 -14.51
N PRO A 423 -9.21 18.84 -15.38
CA PRO A 423 -9.02 17.42 -15.07
C PRO A 423 -7.61 17.05 -14.59
N SER A 424 -6.59 17.84 -14.96
CA SER A 424 -5.21 17.64 -14.50
C SER A 424 -5.02 18.02 -13.02
N ILE A 425 -6.01 18.57 -12.33
CA ILE A 425 -5.94 18.88 -10.89
C ILE A 425 -6.56 17.72 -10.12
N LEU A 426 -5.73 16.92 -9.46
CA LEU A 426 -6.16 15.74 -8.68
C LEU A 426 -6.77 16.14 -7.33
N SER A 427 -6.20 17.15 -6.65
CA SER A 427 -6.69 17.61 -5.35
C SER A 427 -6.24 19.03 -5.02
N VAL A 428 -6.98 19.69 -4.14
CA VAL A 428 -6.61 20.98 -3.54
C VAL A 428 -6.67 20.86 -2.02
N THR A 429 -5.56 21.19 -1.38
CA THR A 429 -5.37 21.12 0.07
C THR A 429 -5.06 22.52 0.62
N PRO A 430 -5.85 23.06 1.56
CA PRO A 430 -5.52 24.32 2.21
C PRO A 430 -4.25 24.13 3.04
N GLY A 431 -3.30 25.07 2.97
CA GLY A 431 -2.05 25.06 3.72
C GLY A 431 -2.06 25.95 4.97
N GLY A 432 -3.16 26.67 5.22
CA GLY A 432 -3.21 27.77 6.19
C GLY A 432 -2.63 29.08 5.62
N ASP A 433 -2.87 30.21 6.28
CA ASP A 433 -2.38 31.54 5.85
C ASP A 433 -2.61 31.86 4.35
N ARG A 434 -3.76 31.46 3.81
CA ARG A 434 -4.16 31.65 2.39
C ARG A 434 -3.31 30.91 1.37
N VAL A 435 -2.52 29.93 1.82
CA VAL A 435 -1.80 29.00 0.97
C VAL A 435 -2.75 27.89 0.51
N LEU A 436 -2.66 27.55 -0.77
CA LEU A 436 -3.25 26.36 -1.36
C LEU A 436 -2.14 25.49 -1.95
N TYR A 437 -2.19 24.20 -1.62
CA TYR A 437 -1.43 23.18 -2.33
C TYR A 437 -2.37 22.51 -3.33
N ARG A 438 -2.00 22.59 -4.60
CA ARG A 438 -2.68 21.93 -5.70
C ARG A 438 -1.86 20.72 -6.12
N LEU A 439 -2.46 19.54 -6.05
CA LEU A 439 -1.85 18.33 -6.55
C LEU A 439 -2.26 18.17 -8.00
N ASP A 440 -1.27 18.25 -8.91
CA ASP A 440 -1.49 18.11 -10.34
C ASP A 440 -1.15 16.67 -10.77
N ASP A 441 -1.89 16.13 -11.75
CA ASP A 441 -1.64 14.84 -12.39
C ASP A 441 -0.25 14.82 -13.03
N SER A 442 0.35 13.64 -13.12
CA SER A 442 1.63 13.47 -13.80
C SER A 442 1.52 14.01 -15.23
N ASP A 443 2.41 14.93 -15.59
CA ASP A 443 2.57 15.30 -17.00
C ASP A 443 2.99 14.08 -17.83
N ALA A 444 2.99 14.19 -19.16
CA ALA A 444 3.39 13.11 -20.06
C ALA A 444 4.85 12.61 -19.87
N PHE A 445 5.59 13.20 -18.92
CA PHE A 445 6.95 12.86 -18.53
C PHE A 445 7.03 12.31 -17.09
N GLY A 446 5.90 12.11 -16.39
CA GLY A 446 5.83 11.49 -15.07
C GLY A 446 5.98 12.46 -13.89
N ASN A 447 5.94 13.78 -14.09
CA ASN A 447 6.25 14.77 -13.04
C ASN A 447 4.99 15.33 -12.34
N GLY A 448 4.20 14.46 -11.69
CA GLY A 448 3.05 14.90 -10.90
C GLY A 448 3.52 15.77 -9.72
N GLY A 449 3.20 17.06 -9.76
CA GLY A 449 3.75 18.06 -8.84
C GLY A 449 2.77 18.52 -7.77
N LEU A 450 3.24 18.67 -6.52
CA LEU A 450 2.58 19.50 -5.52
C LEU A 450 2.92 20.95 -5.82
N THR A 451 1.94 21.71 -6.29
CA THR A 451 2.05 23.11 -6.66
C THR A 451 1.56 24.01 -5.53
N TRP A 452 2.39 24.94 -5.09
CA TRP A 452 2.09 25.94 -4.07
C TRP A 452 1.56 27.23 -4.72
N LEU A 453 0.50 27.78 -4.14
CA LEU A 453 -0.05 29.10 -4.45
C LEU A 453 -0.41 29.81 -3.15
N ARG A 454 -0.27 31.14 -3.09
CA ARG A 454 -0.73 31.94 -1.96
C ARG A 454 -1.55 33.12 -2.44
N HIS A 455 -2.73 33.30 -1.85
CA HIS A 455 -3.59 34.43 -2.16
C HIS A 455 -3.20 35.65 -1.31
N ASP A 456 -2.66 36.67 -1.98
CA ASP A 456 -2.14 37.91 -1.40
C ASP A 456 -3.19 39.03 -1.33
N GLY A 457 -4.46 38.77 -1.65
CA GLY A 457 -5.56 39.73 -1.47
C GLY A 457 -5.94 39.90 0.01
N VAL A 458 -5.10 40.63 0.78
CA VAL A 458 -4.95 40.42 2.23
C VAL A 458 -6.15 40.81 3.13
N THR A 459 -7.20 41.48 2.67
CA THR A 459 -8.34 41.87 3.54
C THR A 459 -9.65 42.16 2.81
N THR A 460 -9.63 42.21 1.49
CA THR A 460 -10.74 42.72 0.68
C THR A 460 -11.15 41.76 -0.43
N GLY A 461 -10.51 40.59 -0.58
CA GLY A 461 -10.77 39.65 -1.68
C GLY A 461 -10.60 40.27 -3.07
N VAL A 462 -9.61 41.14 -3.26
CA VAL A 462 -9.32 41.79 -4.56
C VAL A 462 -8.83 40.76 -5.59
N ALA A 463 -9.18 41.02 -6.85
CA ALA A 463 -9.33 40.12 -8.02
C ALA A 463 -8.15 39.22 -8.43
N ALA A 464 -8.44 38.37 -9.43
CA ALA A 464 -7.70 37.26 -10.06
C ALA A 464 -6.16 37.27 -10.15
N ASN A 465 -5.50 38.42 -9.93
CA ASN A 465 -4.05 38.60 -10.08
C ASN A 465 -3.30 38.73 -8.74
N ALA A 466 -4.00 38.60 -7.60
CA ALA A 466 -3.39 38.67 -6.27
C ALA A 466 -2.89 37.30 -5.78
N TRP A 467 -2.12 36.60 -6.60
CA TRP A 467 -1.55 35.29 -6.27
C TRP A 467 -0.02 35.30 -6.37
N SER A 468 0.64 34.79 -5.34
CA SER A 468 2.03 34.34 -5.42
C SER A 468 2.05 32.88 -5.90
N GLY A 469 2.97 32.55 -6.80
CA GLY A 469 3.00 31.26 -7.50
C GLY A 469 2.27 31.28 -8.86
N PRO A 470 1.98 30.13 -9.48
CA PRO A 470 2.22 28.75 -8.99
C PRO A 470 3.70 28.36 -8.96
N LEU A 471 4.11 27.63 -7.92
CA LEU A 471 5.46 27.05 -7.79
C LEU A 471 5.34 25.56 -7.53
N VAL A 472 5.98 24.71 -8.34
CA VAL A 472 6.10 23.29 -8.02
C VAL A 472 7.07 23.15 -6.84
N VAL A 473 6.55 22.70 -5.71
CA VAL A 473 7.28 22.59 -4.45
C VAL A 473 7.53 21.14 -4.03
N HIS A 474 6.99 20.14 -4.72
CA HIS A 474 7.35 18.73 -4.52
C HIS A 474 6.92 17.89 -5.72
N SER A 475 7.56 16.75 -6.00
CA SER A 475 7.30 15.92 -7.20
C SER A 475 6.75 14.51 -6.92
N ASP A 476 6.36 14.21 -5.68
CA ASP A 476 6.12 12.82 -5.23
C ASP A 476 4.95 12.75 -4.21
N PHE A 477 3.99 13.66 -4.37
CA PHE A 477 2.78 13.68 -3.55
C PHE A 477 1.60 12.97 -4.25
N ALA A 478 1.73 12.66 -5.54
CA ALA A 478 0.70 11.96 -6.32
C ALA A 478 0.45 10.52 -5.84
N LYS A 479 1.39 9.93 -5.10
CA LYS A 479 1.25 8.61 -4.47
C LYS A 479 0.27 8.56 -3.29
N TYR A 480 -0.09 9.72 -2.72
CA TYR A 480 -1.01 9.78 -1.59
C TYR A 480 -2.46 9.79 -2.06
N VAL A 481 -3.28 8.91 -1.51
CA VAL A 481 -4.72 8.83 -1.81
C VAL A 481 -5.50 9.99 -1.20
N ARG A 482 -4.93 10.66 -0.18
CA ARG A 482 -5.50 11.86 0.44
C ARG A 482 -4.40 12.75 1.00
N LEU A 483 -4.59 14.07 0.86
CA LEU A 483 -3.76 15.09 1.48
C LEU A 483 -4.61 15.99 2.37
N PHE A 484 -4.07 16.36 3.53
CA PHE A 484 -4.61 17.39 4.40
C PHE A 484 -3.47 18.09 5.14
N SER A 485 -3.70 19.29 5.68
CA SER A 485 -2.65 20.05 6.38
C SER A 485 -3.12 20.46 7.77
N ALA A 486 -2.17 20.62 8.70
CA ALA A 486 -2.42 21.11 10.06
C ALA A 486 -1.83 22.52 10.29
N ASN A 487 -1.86 23.36 9.24
CA ASN A 487 -1.29 24.71 9.22
C ASN A 487 0.26 24.72 9.33
N GLU A 488 0.86 25.91 9.21
CA GLU A 488 2.31 26.17 9.32
C GLU A 488 3.22 25.29 8.43
N GLY A 489 2.71 24.91 7.26
CA GLY A 489 3.43 24.07 6.30
C GLY A 489 3.47 22.58 6.67
N VAL A 490 2.77 22.14 7.71
CA VAL A 490 2.63 20.70 8.04
C VAL A 490 1.59 20.07 7.14
N VAL A 491 2.00 19.10 6.33
CA VAL A 491 1.15 18.37 5.38
C VAL A 491 1.19 16.89 5.73
N TYR A 492 0.03 16.26 5.79
CA TYR A 492 -0.12 14.83 5.94
C TYR A 492 -0.58 14.21 4.64
N GLY A 493 0.07 13.11 4.26
CA GLY A 493 -0.36 12.25 3.17
C GLY A 493 -0.83 10.90 3.70
N VAL A 494 -2.02 10.48 3.31
CA VAL A 494 -2.48 9.12 3.54
C VAL A 494 -2.03 8.30 2.34
N ALA A 495 -1.17 7.32 2.59
CA ALA A 495 -0.74 6.36 1.58
C ALA A 495 -1.83 5.28 1.36
N ALA A 496 -1.75 4.59 0.22
CA ALA A 496 -2.74 3.58 -0.16
C ALA A 496 -2.78 2.39 0.83
N ASP A 497 -1.65 2.08 1.46
CA ASP A 497 -1.49 1.09 2.54
C ASP A 497 -1.99 1.58 3.91
N GLY A 498 -2.56 2.78 3.98
CA GLY A 498 -3.07 3.34 5.23
C GLY A 498 -2.06 4.05 6.10
N GLN A 499 -0.78 4.10 5.73
CA GLN A 499 0.19 4.90 6.46
C GLN A 499 -0.16 6.38 6.38
N LEU A 500 -0.14 7.04 7.54
CA LEU A 500 -0.19 8.49 7.62
C LEU A 500 1.25 9.03 7.63
N MET A 501 1.64 9.64 6.53
CA MET A 501 2.95 10.22 6.33
C MET A 501 2.93 11.71 6.65
N TRP A 502 3.78 12.13 7.58
CA TRP A 502 3.99 13.53 7.94
C TRP A 502 5.09 14.16 7.07
N HIS A 503 4.85 15.40 6.67
CA HIS A 503 5.76 16.26 5.94
C HIS A 503 5.69 17.68 6.48
N ARG A 504 6.80 18.44 6.39
CA ARG A 504 6.77 19.88 6.71
C ARG A 504 7.50 20.72 5.67
N HIS A 505 6.74 21.57 4.98
CA HIS A 505 7.23 22.59 4.06
C HIS A 505 7.70 23.82 4.84
N LYS A 506 9.02 23.95 5.06
CA LYS A 506 9.60 25.10 5.79
C LYS A 506 9.44 26.41 5.04
N GLY A 507 9.40 26.36 3.71
CA GLY A 507 9.15 27.53 2.86
C GLY A 507 7.68 27.83 2.58
N PHE A 508 6.70 27.29 3.35
CA PHE A 508 5.28 27.43 3.01
C PHE A 508 4.77 28.87 2.91
N ARG A 509 5.44 29.86 3.52
CA ARG A 509 5.04 31.27 3.40
C ARG A 509 5.54 31.92 2.11
N THR A 510 6.64 31.41 1.55
CA THR A 510 7.36 31.99 0.40
C THR A 510 7.30 31.12 -0.86
N GLY A 511 6.85 29.87 -0.73
CA GLY A 511 6.88 28.87 -1.81
C GLY A 511 8.26 28.28 -2.05
N THR A 512 9.22 28.48 -1.13
CA THR A 512 10.58 27.95 -1.28
C THR A 512 10.60 26.45 -1.01
N ASN A 513 11.04 25.65 -1.97
CA ASN A 513 11.03 24.19 -1.90
C ASN A 513 12.04 23.63 -0.87
N VAL A 514 11.67 23.66 0.42
CA VAL A 514 12.44 23.13 1.54
C VAL A 514 11.51 22.31 2.41
N TRP A 515 11.79 21.01 2.52
CA TRP A 515 10.92 20.05 3.21
C TRP A 515 11.66 19.24 4.28
N GLU A 516 10.91 18.85 5.31
CA GLU A 516 11.27 17.80 6.25
C GLU A 516 10.28 16.63 6.13
N GLY A 517 10.77 15.41 6.36
CA GLY A 517 10.02 14.17 6.11
C GLY A 517 10.39 13.52 4.77
N PRO A 518 9.66 12.48 4.33
CA PRO A 518 8.49 11.87 4.97
C PRO A 518 8.82 11.17 6.29
N ARG A 519 7.88 11.16 7.25
CA ARG A 519 7.95 10.32 8.47
C ARG A 519 6.61 9.61 8.70
N PRO A 520 6.58 8.29 8.93
CA PRO A 520 5.34 7.61 9.28
C PRO A 520 4.91 8.01 10.69
N VAL A 521 3.68 8.51 10.82
CA VAL A 521 3.11 8.99 12.08
C VAL A 521 1.78 8.32 12.43
N GLY A 522 1.31 7.36 11.64
CA GLY A 522 0.07 6.62 11.89
C GLY A 522 -0.15 5.52 10.85
N THR A 523 -1.10 4.62 11.13
CA THR A 523 -1.55 3.57 10.20
C THR A 523 -3.08 3.47 10.25
N GLY A 524 -3.71 2.83 9.25
CA GLY A 524 -5.17 2.68 9.19
C GLY A 524 -5.96 3.93 8.83
N TRP A 525 -5.32 4.99 8.30
CA TRP A 525 -5.96 6.27 8.00
C TRP A 525 -6.77 6.29 6.70
N GLN A 526 -6.54 5.33 5.80
CA GLN A 526 -7.35 5.10 4.60
C GLN A 526 -8.78 4.64 4.91
N ASN A 527 -9.03 4.14 6.14
CA ASN A 527 -10.35 3.67 6.57
C ASN A 527 -11.35 4.81 6.88
N PHE A 528 -10.89 6.06 6.99
CA PHE A 528 -11.76 7.18 7.28
C PHE A 528 -12.40 7.72 6.01
N ARG A 529 -13.73 7.93 6.06
CA ARG A 529 -14.50 8.56 4.98
C ARG A 529 -13.91 9.93 4.62
N ASP A 530 -13.64 10.75 5.63
CA ASP A 530 -13.02 12.06 5.48
C ASP A 530 -12.03 12.32 6.61
N VAL A 531 -10.97 13.10 6.34
CA VAL A 531 -9.96 13.48 7.33
C VAL A 531 -9.53 14.92 7.06
N PHE A 532 -9.60 15.76 8.08
CA PHE A 532 -9.17 17.15 8.02
C PHE A 532 -8.55 17.56 9.35
N ALA A 533 -7.59 18.47 9.31
CA ALA A 533 -6.90 18.93 10.51
C ALA A 533 -7.12 20.42 10.76
N THR A 534 -6.95 20.80 12.02
CA THR A 534 -6.86 22.19 12.48
C THR A 534 -5.43 22.48 12.90
N ASP A 535 -5.23 23.64 13.51
CA ASP A 535 -3.97 24.01 14.12
C ASP A 535 -3.60 23.07 15.29
N GLY A 536 -2.31 23.05 15.64
CA GLY A 536 -1.83 22.37 16.85
C GLY A 536 -1.89 20.85 16.78
N GLY A 537 -1.93 20.27 15.58
CA GLY A 537 -1.95 18.81 15.40
C GLY A 537 -3.29 18.15 15.70
N VAL A 538 -4.37 18.91 15.85
CA VAL A 538 -5.71 18.34 16.03
C VAL A 538 -6.24 17.86 14.68
N ILE A 539 -6.63 16.59 14.59
CA ILE A 539 -7.10 15.97 13.36
C ILE A 539 -8.47 15.38 13.62
N TYR A 540 -9.43 15.71 12.77
CA TYR A 540 -10.75 15.12 12.78
C TYR A 540 -10.83 14.06 11.68
N ALA A 541 -11.32 12.88 12.04
CA ALA A 541 -11.51 11.79 11.11
C ALA A 541 -12.94 11.28 11.22
N GLN A 542 -13.63 11.21 10.08
CA GLN A 542 -15.01 10.75 10.00
C GLN A 542 -15.03 9.27 9.61
N HIS A 543 -15.68 8.44 10.43
CA HIS A 543 -15.97 7.06 10.09
C HIS A 543 -17.13 6.95 9.09
N ALA A 544 -17.22 5.80 8.43
CA ALA A 544 -18.28 5.52 7.46
C ALA A 544 -19.70 5.59 8.06
N ASP A 545 -19.85 5.29 9.35
CA ASP A 545 -21.11 5.40 10.10
C ASP A 545 -21.50 6.86 10.44
N GLY A 546 -20.66 7.83 10.07
CA GLY A 546 -20.86 9.25 10.35
C GLY A 546 -20.30 9.73 11.67
N THR A 547 -19.70 8.84 12.48
CA THR A 547 -19.02 9.19 13.73
C THR A 547 -17.80 10.06 13.43
N LEU A 548 -17.70 11.23 14.08
CA LEU A 548 -16.54 12.10 13.99
C LEU A 548 -15.63 11.86 15.20
N MET A 549 -14.40 11.46 14.95
CA MET A 549 -13.38 11.26 15.99
C MET A 549 -12.37 12.40 15.94
N ARG A 550 -11.95 12.88 17.11
CA ARG A 550 -10.86 13.85 17.23
C ARG A 550 -9.61 13.15 17.73
N TYR A 551 -8.55 13.26 16.95
CA TYR A 551 -7.18 12.87 17.24
C TYR A 551 -6.33 14.11 17.55
N VAL A 552 -5.27 13.95 18.33
CA VAL A 552 -4.27 15.02 18.50
C VAL A 552 -2.88 14.43 18.32
N HIS A 553 -2.19 14.86 17.27
CA HIS A 553 -0.80 14.53 17.00
C HIS A 553 0.10 15.49 17.80
N LEU A 554 0.65 15.01 18.91
CA LEU A 554 1.53 15.81 19.77
C LEU A 554 2.90 16.09 19.14
N GLY A 555 3.31 15.30 18.16
CA GLY A 555 4.51 15.52 17.35
C GLY A 555 4.26 16.31 16.07
N TRP A 556 3.13 17.02 15.92
CA TRP A 556 2.77 17.68 14.66
C TRP A 556 3.80 18.68 14.14
N GLU A 557 4.62 19.29 15.00
CA GLU A 557 5.70 20.19 14.56
C GLU A 557 6.94 19.46 14.06
N THR A 558 7.16 18.24 14.53
CA THR A 558 8.44 17.51 14.41
C THR A 558 8.31 16.17 13.70
N GLY A 559 7.10 15.69 13.42
CA GLY A 559 6.85 14.37 12.83
C GLY A 559 7.15 13.20 13.78
N VAL A 560 7.18 13.43 15.10
CA VAL A 560 7.35 12.37 16.10
C VAL A 560 6.02 11.63 16.28
N PHE A 561 6.03 10.30 16.13
CA PHE A 561 4.87 9.44 16.38
C PHE A 561 4.42 9.53 17.86
N ARG A 562 3.56 10.49 18.20
CA ARG A 562 3.04 10.69 19.55
C ARG A 562 1.67 11.34 19.49
N TRP A 563 0.68 10.72 20.13
CA TRP A 563 -0.72 11.13 20.01
C TRP A 563 -1.45 11.12 21.35
N ILE A 564 -2.57 11.84 21.41
CA ILE A 564 -3.61 11.70 22.44
C ILE A 564 -4.67 10.72 21.91
N ASP A 565 -5.24 9.92 22.81
CA ASP A 565 -6.35 9.01 22.49
C ASP A 565 -7.49 9.72 21.76
N PRO A 566 -8.08 9.08 20.73
CA PRO A 566 -9.19 9.67 20.03
C PRO A 566 -10.41 9.68 20.92
N VAL A 567 -11.09 10.82 20.91
CA VAL A 567 -12.39 10.95 21.57
C VAL A 567 -13.46 11.10 20.51
N PRO A 568 -14.61 10.39 20.65
CA PRO A 568 -15.75 10.68 19.82
C PRO A 568 -16.20 12.11 20.10
N VAL A 569 -16.32 12.86 19.03
CA VAL A 569 -16.87 14.20 19.04
C VAL A 569 -18.34 14.00 18.71
N ALA A 570 -19.18 13.88 19.74
CA ALA A 570 -20.57 13.48 19.60
C ALA A 570 -21.33 14.43 18.65
N PHE A 571 -21.45 14.06 17.37
CA PHE A 571 -22.35 14.73 16.42
C PHE A 571 -22.60 13.92 15.13
N GLY A 572 -23.85 13.91 14.67
CA GLY A 572 -24.31 13.30 13.41
C GLY A 572 -23.93 14.09 12.15
N VAL A 573 -22.63 14.26 11.90
CA VAL A 573 -22.12 14.93 10.68
C VAL A 573 -22.20 14.06 9.42
N GLY A 574 -22.56 12.78 9.53
CA GLY A 574 -22.63 11.84 8.41
C GLY A 574 -23.55 12.27 7.26
N GLY A 575 -24.55 13.12 7.54
CA GLY A 575 -25.50 13.65 6.55
C GLY A 575 -25.03 14.90 5.78
N TYR A 576 -23.85 15.45 6.10
CA TYR A 576 -23.28 16.56 5.35
C TYR A 576 -22.57 16.07 4.07
N LYS A 577 -22.66 16.89 3.03
CA LYS A 577 -21.90 16.73 1.78
C LYS A 577 -20.40 16.91 2.04
N GLN A 578 -20.03 17.88 2.88
CA GLN A 578 -18.65 18.14 3.27
C GLN A 578 -18.64 18.80 4.66
N VAL A 579 -17.62 18.50 5.46
CA VAL A 579 -17.34 19.22 6.71
C VAL A 579 -15.96 19.87 6.60
N ILE A 580 -15.85 21.13 7.01
CA ILE A 580 -14.56 21.82 7.11
C ILE A 580 -14.40 22.47 8.48
N THR A 581 -13.15 22.70 8.85
CA THR A 581 -12.75 23.50 10.01
C THR A 581 -12.05 24.77 9.56
N LEU A 582 -12.15 25.84 10.34
CA LEU A 582 -11.27 26.99 10.15
C LEU A 582 -9.83 26.65 10.56
N MET A 583 -8.87 27.35 9.96
CA MET A 583 -7.44 27.29 10.29
C MET A 583 -7.00 28.68 10.73
N SER A 584 -6.19 28.81 11.78
CA SER A 584 -5.78 30.12 12.29
C SER A 584 -4.93 30.89 11.27
N ARG A 585 -4.97 32.22 11.36
CA ARG A 585 -3.93 33.06 10.76
C ARG A 585 -2.74 33.08 11.71
N SER A 586 -1.54 32.85 11.21
CA SER A 586 -0.34 33.13 12.00
C SER A 586 -0.36 34.61 12.41
N PRO A 587 0.04 34.97 13.64
CA PRO A 587 0.33 36.37 13.93
C PRO A 587 1.41 36.85 12.95
N ALA A 588 1.23 38.05 12.39
CA ALA A 588 2.25 38.67 11.57
C ALA A 588 3.58 38.66 12.36
N PRO A 589 4.73 38.37 11.71
CA PRO A 589 6.00 38.47 12.41
C PRO A 589 6.10 39.86 13.05
N ILE A 590 6.32 39.88 14.36
CA ILE A 590 6.61 41.10 15.10
C ILE A 590 7.93 41.60 14.49
N GLY A 591 7.84 42.68 13.70
CA GLY A 591 8.99 43.35 13.10
C GLY A 591 9.83 44.08 14.14
#